data_AF-A0A383W977-F1
#
_entry.id   AF-A0A383W977-F1
#
_cell.length_a   1.000
_cell.length_b   1.000
_cell.length_c   1.000
_cell.angle_alpha   90.00
_cell.angle_beta   90.00
_cell.angle_gamma   90.00
#
_symmetry.space_group_name_H-M   'P 1'
#
loop_
_entity.id
_entity.type
_entity.pdbx_description
1 polymer ?
#
loop_
_entity_poly.entity_id
_entity_poly.type
_entity_poly.pdbx_seq_one_letter_code
_entity_poly.pdbx_strand_id
1 'polypeptide(L)'
;MSIVTISPAAEQEIQRALLAENGFRSTRRTKLVCTIGPSSCSYEVLSELAQNGMNVARLNMTHGNHEWHNAVVARIRQLNKEKGYCIAIMADTEGSEIHTGELEEAIKVEVGTRVYFTIRSPAPPELGGVPVVGVNYDSLGEDLEVGDHIIVDGGMCELVVVSKAGPDVLAESIEQGLLLSKANLTFRCVDRP
;
A
#
# COMPACT_ATOMS: atom_id res chain seq x y z
N MET A 1 5.40 -57.67 -10.03
CA MET A 1 5.23 -56.26 -10.47
C MET A 1 6.61 -55.73 -10.78
N SER A 2 6.95 -55.61 -12.06
CA SER A 2 8.25 -55.12 -12.49
C SER A 2 8.23 -53.60 -12.48
N ILE A 3 8.94 -52.99 -11.54
CA ILE A 3 9.20 -51.54 -11.57
C ILE A 3 10.07 -51.28 -12.80
N VAL A 4 9.53 -50.55 -13.77
CA VAL A 4 10.31 -50.05 -14.91
C VAL A 4 11.17 -48.92 -14.38
N THR A 5 12.44 -49.21 -14.08
CA THR A 5 13.45 -48.19 -13.77
C THR A 5 13.81 -47.45 -15.05
N ILE A 6 13.36 -46.21 -15.15
CA ILE A 6 13.75 -45.28 -16.20
C ILE A 6 15.20 -44.88 -15.94
N SER A 7 16.04 -44.85 -16.98
CA SER A 7 17.44 -44.46 -16.82
C SER A 7 17.55 -42.95 -16.55
N PRO A 8 18.55 -42.49 -15.78
CA PRO A 8 18.74 -41.07 -15.49
C PRO A 8 18.88 -40.20 -16.76
N ALA A 9 19.40 -40.78 -17.85
CA ALA A 9 19.51 -40.12 -19.14
C ALA A 9 18.14 -39.91 -19.81
N ALA A 10 17.25 -40.91 -19.73
CA ALA A 10 15.90 -40.81 -20.26
C ALA A 10 15.03 -39.82 -19.46
N GLU A 11 15.22 -39.72 -18.14
CA GLU A 11 14.59 -38.67 -17.32
C GLU A 11 15.03 -37.25 -17.75
N GLN A 12 16.32 -37.05 -18.01
CA GLN A 12 16.84 -35.75 -18.47
C GLN A 12 16.34 -35.37 -19.87
N GLU A 13 16.18 -36.34 -20.76
CA GLU A 13 15.68 -36.13 -22.13
C GLU A 13 14.18 -35.80 -22.14
N ILE A 14 13.39 -36.48 -21.29
CA ILE A 14 11.98 -36.15 -21.06
C ILE A 14 11.83 -34.76 -20.43
N GLN A 15 12.68 -34.40 -19.46
CA GLN A 15 12.68 -33.04 -18.87
C GLN A 15 12.98 -31.97 -19.92
N ARG A 16 13.98 -32.18 -20.79
CA ARG A 16 14.34 -31.23 -21.86
C ARG A 16 13.21 -31.09 -22.88
N ALA A 17 12.56 -32.18 -23.27
CA ALA A 17 11.42 -32.14 -24.17
C ALA A 17 10.22 -31.40 -23.54
N LEU A 18 9.91 -31.66 -22.28
CA LEU A 18 8.85 -30.97 -21.54
C LEU A 18 9.15 -29.47 -21.33
N LEU A 19 10.42 -29.10 -21.16
CA LEU A 19 10.88 -27.71 -21.08
C LEU A 19 10.76 -26.99 -22.43
N ALA A 20 11.00 -27.70 -23.54
CA ALA A 20 10.89 -27.18 -24.89
C ALA A 20 9.42 -26.99 -25.33
N GLU A 21 8.52 -27.87 -24.89
CA GLU A 21 7.10 -27.87 -25.30
C GLU A 21 6.22 -26.96 -24.44
N ASN A 22 6.55 -26.78 -23.15
CA ASN A 22 5.69 -26.07 -22.19
C ASN A 22 6.20 -24.69 -21.75
N GLY A 23 7.28 -24.16 -22.35
CA GLY A 23 7.79 -22.80 -22.18
C GLY A 23 7.78 -22.25 -20.74
N PHE A 24 8.89 -22.35 -20.01
CA PHE A 24 9.10 -21.74 -18.68
C PHE A 24 7.91 -21.84 -17.68
N ARG A 25 7.09 -22.89 -17.74
CA ARG A 25 6.13 -23.29 -16.68
C ARG A 25 6.83 -23.93 -15.45
N SER A 26 8.07 -23.45 -15.22
CA SER A 26 8.75 -23.19 -13.96
C SER A 26 8.67 -24.25 -12.85
N THR A 27 9.75 -25.02 -12.77
CA THR A 27 10.27 -25.69 -11.56
C THR A 27 10.48 -24.74 -10.36
N ARG A 28 10.49 -23.41 -10.56
CA ARG A 28 10.58 -22.42 -9.48
C ARG A 28 9.24 -22.27 -8.75
N ARG A 29 9.31 -22.50 -7.43
CA ARG A 29 8.17 -22.36 -6.50
C ARG A 29 7.84 -20.88 -6.23
N THR A 30 8.85 -20.04 -6.05
CA THR A 30 8.69 -18.59 -5.83
C THR A 30 8.14 -17.90 -7.09
N LYS A 31 7.20 -16.98 -6.91
CA LYS A 31 6.60 -16.20 -8.00
C LYS A 31 7.13 -14.77 -8.00
N LEU A 32 7.26 -14.17 -9.18
CA LEU A 32 7.70 -12.78 -9.33
C LEU A 32 6.52 -11.85 -9.60
N VAL A 33 6.42 -10.82 -8.77
CA VAL A 33 5.53 -9.68 -8.97
C VAL A 33 6.36 -8.53 -9.51
N CYS A 34 5.98 -7.98 -10.66
CA CYS A 34 6.66 -6.85 -11.29
C CYS A 34 5.72 -5.65 -11.34
N THR A 35 6.11 -4.52 -10.74
CA THR A 35 5.38 -3.26 -10.86
C THR A 35 5.53 -2.72 -12.29
N ILE A 36 4.41 -2.45 -12.95
CA ILE A 36 4.39 -1.88 -14.29
C ILE A 36 4.27 -0.36 -14.20
N GLY A 37 5.10 0.34 -14.96
CA GLY A 37 5.11 1.79 -15.06
C GLY A 37 5.29 2.23 -16.53
N PRO A 38 5.43 3.54 -16.78
CA PRO A 38 5.54 4.07 -18.15
C PRO A 38 6.68 3.46 -18.97
N SER A 39 7.79 3.07 -18.34
CA SER A 39 8.94 2.44 -18.99
C SER A 39 8.75 0.94 -19.29
N SER A 40 7.77 0.28 -18.67
CA SER A 40 7.57 -1.17 -18.76
C SER A 40 6.19 -1.57 -19.29
N CYS A 41 5.43 -0.62 -19.85
CA CYS A 41 4.05 -0.83 -20.28
C CYS A 41 3.87 -1.20 -21.77
N SER A 42 4.93 -1.19 -22.57
CA SER A 42 4.85 -1.58 -23.99
C SER A 42 4.69 -3.10 -24.13
N TYR A 43 4.14 -3.55 -25.25
CA TYR A 43 3.91 -4.98 -25.48
C TYR A 43 5.24 -5.75 -25.53
N GLU A 44 6.27 -5.16 -26.13
CA GLU A 44 7.60 -5.72 -26.28
C GLU A 44 8.25 -5.95 -24.91
N VAL A 45 8.24 -4.93 -24.05
CA VAL A 45 8.82 -5.02 -22.71
C VAL A 45 8.03 -5.97 -21.82
N LEU A 46 6.69 -5.95 -21.89
CA LEU A 46 5.86 -6.91 -21.15
C LEU A 46 6.15 -8.36 -21.59
N SER A 47 6.40 -8.58 -22.88
CA SER A 47 6.81 -9.89 -23.39
C SER A 47 8.19 -10.30 -22.88
N GLU A 48 9.16 -9.39 -22.84
CA GLU A 48 10.48 -9.67 -22.28
C GLU A 48 10.38 -10.01 -20.79
N LEU A 49 9.59 -9.26 -20.02
CA LEU A 49 9.34 -9.56 -18.61
C LEU A 49 8.68 -10.94 -18.42
N ALA A 50 7.73 -11.30 -19.28
CA ALA A 50 7.11 -12.62 -19.27
C ALA A 50 8.12 -13.74 -19.52
N GLN A 51 8.98 -13.58 -20.55
CA GLN A 51 10.04 -14.52 -20.89
C GLN A 51 11.06 -14.68 -19.76
N ASN A 52 11.37 -13.59 -19.05
CA ASN A 52 12.28 -13.58 -17.91
C ASN A 52 11.61 -14.05 -16.59
N GLY A 53 10.35 -14.49 -16.63
CA GLY A 53 9.70 -15.18 -15.52
C GLY A 53 8.79 -14.33 -14.63
N MET A 54 8.29 -13.20 -15.12
CA MET A 54 7.20 -12.45 -14.48
C MET A 54 5.95 -13.34 -14.37
N ASN A 55 5.35 -13.40 -13.17
CA ASN A 55 4.13 -14.14 -12.92
C ASN A 55 2.93 -13.23 -12.67
N VAL A 56 3.17 -12.07 -12.06
CA VAL A 56 2.13 -11.09 -11.73
C VAL A 56 2.60 -9.70 -12.17
N ALA A 57 1.76 -8.99 -12.90
CA ALA A 57 1.93 -7.58 -13.19
C ALA A 57 1.15 -6.76 -12.15
N ARG A 58 1.87 -5.99 -11.33
CA ARG A 58 1.30 -5.07 -10.33
C ARG A 58 1.08 -3.70 -10.98
N LEU A 59 -0.15 -3.23 -10.96
CA LEU A 59 -0.56 -1.90 -11.41
C LEU A 59 -0.87 -1.05 -10.18
N ASN A 60 -0.03 -0.06 -9.90
CA ASN A 60 -0.28 0.89 -8.82
C ASN A 60 -1.30 1.93 -9.27
N MET A 61 -2.49 1.91 -8.66
CA MET A 61 -3.61 2.79 -9.00
C MET A 61 -3.45 4.22 -8.48
N THR A 62 -2.50 4.49 -7.56
CA THR A 62 -2.17 5.87 -7.14
C THR A 62 -1.53 6.69 -8.27
N HIS A 63 -1.02 6.02 -9.30
CA HIS A 63 -0.35 6.65 -10.42
C HIS A 63 -0.98 6.25 -11.75
N GLY A 64 -0.99 7.19 -12.70
CA GLY A 64 -1.59 6.97 -14.02
C GLY A 64 -3.12 7.10 -14.02
N ASN A 65 -3.68 7.27 -15.21
CA ASN A 65 -5.12 7.41 -15.40
C ASN A 65 -5.77 6.07 -15.82
N HIS A 66 -7.10 6.00 -15.75
CA HIS A 66 -7.85 4.80 -16.14
C HIS A 66 -7.55 4.33 -17.58
N GLU A 67 -7.33 5.24 -18.51
CA GLU A 67 -7.01 4.91 -19.91
C GLU A 67 -5.68 4.17 -20.02
N TRP A 68 -4.66 4.64 -19.31
CA TRP A 68 -3.35 4.01 -19.26
C TRP A 68 -3.44 2.60 -18.66
N HIS A 69 -4.11 2.46 -17.50
CA HIS A 69 -4.30 1.15 -16.86
C HIS A 69 -5.03 0.17 -17.78
N ASN A 70 -6.10 0.62 -18.45
CA ASN A 70 -6.85 -0.19 -19.41
C ASN A 70 -5.97 -0.65 -20.59
N ALA A 71 -5.12 0.23 -21.12
CA ALA A 71 -4.20 -0.12 -22.21
C ALA A 71 -3.19 -1.19 -21.77
N VAL A 72 -2.66 -1.09 -20.55
CA VAL A 72 -1.73 -2.10 -19.99
C VAL A 72 -2.43 -3.44 -19.80
N VAL A 73 -3.62 -3.45 -19.21
CA VAL A 73 -4.45 -4.65 -19.02
C VAL A 73 -4.73 -5.33 -20.36
N ALA A 74 -5.08 -4.56 -21.39
CA ALA A 74 -5.34 -5.09 -22.73
C ALA A 74 -4.09 -5.78 -23.33
N ARG A 75 -2.91 -5.14 -23.21
CA ARG A 75 -1.64 -5.72 -23.69
C ARG A 75 -1.27 -7.01 -22.95
N ILE A 76 -1.44 -7.05 -21.63
CA ILE A 76 -1.17 -8.28 -20.84
C ILE A 76 -2.11 -9.41 -21.26
N ARG A 77 -3.41 -9.11 -21.45
CA ARG A 77 -4.39 -10.11 -21.93
C ARG A 77 -4.08 -10.60 -23.34
N GLN A 78 -3.68 -9.69 -24.23
CA GLN A 78 -3.22 -10.03 -25.58
C GLN A 78 -1.99 -10.96 -25.52
N LEU A 79 -0.99 -10.61 -24.71
CA LEU A 79 0.22 -11.38 -24.51
C LEU A 79 -0.06 -12.81 -23.98
N ASN A 80 -0.97 -12.93 -23.01
CA ASN A 80 -1.42 -14.23 -22.50
C ASN A 80 -2.10 -15.06 -23.60
N LYS A 81 -2.95 -14.45 -24.44
CA LYS A 81 -3.66 -15.13 -25.53
C LYS A 81 -2.72 -15.59 -26.64
N GLU A 82 -1.78 -14.74 -27.05
CA GLU A 82 -0.92 -15.00 -28.20
C GLU A 82 0.24 -15.95 -27.87
N LYS A 83 0.81 -15.84 -26.66
CA LYS A 83 2.03 -16.57 -26.28
C LYS A 83 1.79 -17.68 -25.25
N GLY A 84 0.55 -17.88 -24.80
CA GLY A 84 0.19 -18.93 -23.84
C GLY A 84 0.67 -18.66 -22.41
N TYR A 85 1.09 -17.43 -22.12
CA TYR A 85 1.44 -17.02 -20.75
C TYR A 85 0.20 -16.98 -19.85
N CYS A 86 0.43 -17.04 -18.54
CA CYS A 86 -0.61 -16.92 -17.52
C CYS A 86 -0.21 -15.83 -16.51
N ILE A 87 0.09 -14.62 -17.02
CA ILE A 87 0.40 -13.48 -16.16
C ILE A 87 -0.88 -13.02 -15.48
N ALA A 88 -0.87 -13.03 -14.15
CA ALA A 88 -1.95 -12.44 -13.36
C ALA A 88 -1.79 -10.91 -13.31
N ILE A 89 -2.91 -10.21 -13.18
CA ILE A 89 -2.94 -8.76 -13.01
C ILE A 89 -3.33 -8.47 -11.56
N MET A 90 -2.51 -7.71 -10.86
CA MET A 90 -2.74 -7.24 -9.50
C MET A 90 -3.01 -5.75 -9.54
N ALA A 91 -4.25 -5.36 -9.23
CA ALA A 91 -4.59 -3.97 -8.99
C ALA A 91 -4.20 -3.64 -7.55
N ASP A 92 -3.30 -2.69 -7.39
CA ASP A 92 -2.86 -2.18 -6.10
C ASP A 92 -3.51 -0.82 -5.89
N THR A 93 -4.53 -0.79 -5.05
CA THR A 93 -5.31 0.42 -4.78
C THR A 93 -4.58 1.30 -3.79
N GLU A 94 -4.79 2.61 -3.90
CA GLU A 94 -4.44 3.53 -2.82
C GLU A 94 -5.15 3.08 -1.54
N GLY A 95 -4.38 2.88 -0.47
CA GLY A 95 -4.95 2.78 0.86
C GLY A 95 -5.43 4.16 1.30
N SER A 96 -6.43 4.24 2.18
CA SER A 96 -6.79 5.51 2.79
C SER A 96 -5.62 6.02 3.66
N GLU A 97 -4.79 6.90 3.10
CA GLU A 97 -3.75 7.57 3.87
C GLU A 97 -4.41 8.66 4.74
N ILE A 98 -4.32 8.47 6.05
CA ILE A 98 -4.85 9.42 7.02
C ILE A 98 -3.85 10.56 7.14
N HIS A 99 -4.34 11.78 7.00
CA HIS A 99 -3.57 13.00 6.94
C HIS A 99 -4.22 14.10 7.77
N THR A 100 -3.40 15.01 8.28
CA THR A 100 -3.88 16.29 8.80
C THR A 100 -4.42 17.17 7.66
N GLY A 101 -5.35 18.05 8.00
CA GLY A 101 -5.86 19.08 7.11
C GLY A 101 -4.83 20.17 6.83
N GLU A 102 -5.27 21.21 6.12
CA GLU A 102 -4.41 22.37 5.90
C GLU A 102 -4.23 23.17 7.19
N LEU A 103 -2.96 23.42 7.55
CA LEU A 103 -2.58 24.30 8.64
C LEU A 103 -1.96 25.58 8.05
N GLU A 104 -2.33 26.74 8.60
CA GLU A 104 -1.74 28.04 8.21
C GLU A 104 -0.24 28.09 8.56
N GLU A 105 0.10 27.60 9.74
CA GLU A 105 1.48 27.46 10.22
C GLU A 105 1.67 26.10 10.90
N ALA A 106 2.92 25.64 10.96
CA ALA A 106 3.26 24.43 11.69
C ALA A 106 3.01 24.63 13.19
N ILE A 107 2.35 23.65 13.83
CA ILE A 107 2.11 23.70 15.27
C ILE A 107 3.29 23.02 15.96
N LYS A 108 4.06 23.79 16.73
CA LYS A 108 5.09 23.24 17.60
C LYS A 108 4.43 22.67 18.85
N VAL A 109 4.74 21.41 19.15
CA VAL A 109 4.27 20.74 20.37
C VAL A 109 5.44 20.42 21.29
N GLU A 110 5.26 20.69 22.57
CA GLU A 110 6.14 20.26 23.66
C GLU A 110 5.46 19.13 24.44
N VAL A 111 6.21 18.40 25.26
CA VAL A 111 5.63 17.37 26.15
C VAL A 111 4.51 17.97 27.00
N GLY A 112 3.34 17.32 26.99
CA GLY A 112 2.13 17.77 27.68
C GLY A 112 1.27 18.76 26.87
N THR A 113 1.69 19.15 25.67
CA THR A 113 0.88 20.02 24.79
C THR A 113 -0.34 19.25 24.31
N ARG A 114 -1.51 19.88 24.40
CA ARG A 114 -2.78 19.29 23.97
C ARG A 114 -3.18 19.79 22.60
N VAL A 115 -3.73 18.90 21.79
CA VAL A 115 -4.23 19.18 20.45
C VAL A 115 -5.52 18.41 20.23
N TYR A 116 -6.53 19.07 19.67
CA TYR A 116 -7.74 18.41 19.18
C TYR A 116 -7.55 17.96 17.75
N PHE A 117 -7.93 16.72 17.45
CA PHE A 117 -8.10 16.21 16.10
C PHE A 117 -9.59 16.14 15.78
N THR A 118 -10.01 16.67 14.63
CA THR A 118 -11.43 16.77 14.24
C THR A 118 -11.64 16.36 12.79
N ILE A 119 -12.79 15.78 12.47
CA ILE A 119 -13.20 15.48 11.08
C ILE A 119 -13.87 16.67 10.38
N ARG A 120 -14.03 17.80 11.09
CA ARG A 120 -14.67 19.00 10.53
C ARG A 120 -13.76 19.68 9.52
N SER A 121 -14.33 20.09 8.39
CA SER A 121 -13.66 20.88 7.35
C SER A 121 -14.56 22.06 6.93
N PRO A 122 -14.13 23.32 7.14
CA PRO A 122 -12.88 23.73 7.77
C PRO A 122 -12.87 23.41 9.27
N ALA A 123 -11.71 23.03 9.80
CA ALA A 123 -11.51 22.90 11.23
C ALA A 123 -11.52 24.30 11.87
N PRO A 124 -12.13 24.48 13.06
CA PRO A 124 -11.90 25.71 13.82
C PRO A 124 -10.40 25.82 14.18
N PRO A 125 -9.84 27.03 14.36
CA PRO A 125 -8.42 27.18 14.70
C PRO A 125 -8.09 26.68 16.11
N GLU A 126 -9.02 26.87 17.05
CA GLU A 126 -8.87 26.45 18.44
C GLU A 126 -10.24 26.15 19.10
N LEU A 127 -10.22 25.35 20.15
CA LEU A 127 -11.36 25.08 21.03
C LEU A 127 -10.92 25.23 22.48
N GLY A 128 -11.39 26.30 23.15
CA GLY A 128 -11.02 26.57 24.54
C GLY A 128 -9.53 26.84 24.75
N GLY A 129 -8.88 27.50 23.78
CA GLY A 129 -7.44 27.80 23.80
C GLY A 129 -6.53 26.60 23.47
N VAL A 130 -7.11 25.48 23.04
CA VAL A 130 -6.38 24.30 22.55
C VAL A 130 -6.42 24.29 21.02
N PRO A 131 -5.28 24.19 20.33
CA PRO A 131 -5.23 24.08 18.87
C PRO A 131 -6.06 22.91 18.35
N VAL A 132 -6.70 23.10 17.20
CA VAL A 132 -7.52 22.07 16.55
C VAL A 132 -6.96 21.80 15.15
N VAL A 133 -6.79 20.52 14.83
CA VAL A 133 -6.24 20.01 13.57
C VAL A 133 -7.31 19.17 12.88
N GLY A 134 -7.64 19.52 11.64
CA GLY A 134 -8.53 18.71 10.80
C GLY A 134 -7.86 17.38 10.43
N VAL A 135 -8.64 16.31 10.23
CA VAL A 135 -8.17 15.00 9.78
C VAL A 135 -9.10 14.48 8.68
N ASN A 136 -8.54 13.92 7.61
CA ASN A 136 -9.30 13.34 6.49
C ASN A 136 -9.80 11.90 6.76
N TYR A 137 -10.22 11.61 8.00
CA TYR A 137 -10.64 10.27 8.40
C TYR A 137 -11.95 10.33 9.19
N ASP A 138 -13.06 10.07 8.52
CA ASP A 138 -14.41 10.25 9.06
C ASP A 138 -14.66 9.39 10.31
N SER A 139 -14.05 8.21 10.39
CA SER A 139 -14.19 7.28 11.53
C SER A 139 -13.21 7.56 12.69
N LEU A 140 -12.55 8.72 12.73
CA LEU A 140 -11.56 9.09 13.75
C LEU A 140 -12.06 8.87 15.18
N GLY A 141 -13.22 9.45 15.52
CA GLY A 141 -13.81 9.34 16.85
C GLY A 141 -14.41 7.97 17.16
N GLU A 142 -14.65 7.13 16.15
CA GLU A 142 -15.17 5.77 16.32
C GLU A 142 -14.02 4.78 16.57
N ASP A 143 -12.92 4.94 15.84
CA ASP A 143 -11.83 3.95 15.83
C ASP A 143 -10.74 4.21 16.86
N LEU A 144 -10.55 5.45 17.34
CA LEU A 144 -9.58 5.77 18.37
C LEU A 144 -10.19 5.67 19.76
N GLU A 145 -9.49 5.07 20.70
CA GLU A 145 -9.85 5.00 22.11
C GLU A 145 -8.87 5.77 23.00
N VAL A 146 -9.29 6.09 24.22
CA VAL A 146 -8.40 6.74 25.20
C VAL A 146 -7.23 5.82 25.50
N GLY A 147 -6.02 6.36 25.39
CA GLY A 147 -4.76 5.60 25.49
C GLY A 147 -4.14 5.22 24.15
N ASP A 148 -4.88 5.32 23.04
CA ASP A 148 -4.30 5.09 21.71
C ASP A 148 -3.30 6.19 21.34
N HIS A 149 -2.35 5.83 20.47
CA HIS A 149 -1.31 6.74 20.02
C HIS A 149 -1.59 7.24 18.61
N ILE A 150 -1.47 8.55 18.43
CA ILE A 150 -1.47 9.25 17.14
C ILE A 150 -0.03 9.60 16.81
N ILE A 151 0.52 8.93 15.80
CA ILE A 151 1.89 9.09 15.32
C ILE A 151 1.85 9.93 14.06
N VAL A 152 2.62 11.02 14.04
CA VAL A 152 2.66 11.99 12.94
C VAL A 152 3.94 11.78 12.14
N ASP A 153 3.83 11.71 10.81
CA ASP A 153 4.92 11.58 9.85
C ASP A 153 5.97 10.52 10.22
N GLY A 154 5.49 9.35 10.68
CA GLY A 154 6.37 8.22 11.04
C GLY A 154 7.20 8.42 12.31
N GLY A 155 6.80 9.33 13.20
CA GLY A 155 7.47 9.59 14.48
C GLY A 155 8.12 10.97 14.59
N MET A 156 7.68 11.94 13.78
CA MET A 156 8.05 13.35 13.99
C MET A 156 7.41 13.92 15.26
N CYS A 157 6.24 13.37 15.62
CA CYS A 157 5.55 13.66 16.86
C CYS A 157 4.64 12.47 17.21
N GLU A 158 4.52 12.19 18.51
CA GLU A 158 3.62 11.21 19.06
C GLU A 158 2.72 11.84 20.13
N LEU A 159 1.40 11.66 19.98
CA LEU A 159 0.40 12.10 20.94
C LEU A 159 -0.43 10.92 21.43
N VAL A 160 -0.83 10.95 22.70
CA VAL A 160 -1.71 9.94 23.29
C VAL A 160 -3.10 10.52 23.44
N VAL A 161 -4.12 9.77 23.02
CA VAL A 161 -5.52 10.16 23.19
C VAL A 161 -5.87 10.21 24.68
N VAL A 162 -6.27 11.40 25.15
CA VAL A 162 -6.63 11.62 26.57
C VAL A 162 -8.14 11.70 26.79
N SER A 163 -8.91 12.15 25.79
CA SER A 163 -10.38 12.16 25.86
C SER A 163 -11.01 12.26 24.47
N LYS A 164 -12.31 11.95 24.41
CA LYS A 164 -13.15 12.03 23.20
C LYS A 164 -14.34 12.93 23.46
N ALA A 165 -14.72 13.76 22.49
CA ALA A 165 -15.88 14.64 22.54
C ALA A 165 -16.67 14.50 21.23
N GLY A 166 -17.52 13.48 21.14
CA GLY A 166 -18.20 13.14 19.90
C GLY A 166 -17.18 12.71 18.83
N PRO A 167 -17.14 13.34 17.64
CA PRO A 167 -16.16 13.01 16.60
C PRO A 167 -14.77 13.60 16.85
N ASP A 168 -14.62 14.47 17.86
CA ASP A 168 -13.35 15.13 18.17
C ASP A 168 -12.54 14.31 19.18
N VAL A 169 -11.24 14.21 18.95
CA VAL A 169 -10.30 13.48 19.80
C VAL A 169 -9.31 14.46 20.39
N LEU A 170 -9.22 14.54 21.72
CA LEU A 170 -8.18 15.30 22.40
C LEU A 170 -6.99 14.39 22.64
N ALA A 171 -5.82 14.80 22.17
CA ALA A 171 -4.57 14.10 22.41
C ALA A 171 -3.54 15.01 23.09
N GLU A 172 -2.65 14.40 23.84
CA GLU A 172 -1.57 15.08 24.57
C GLU A 172 -0.22 14.54 24.09
N SER A 173 0.68 15.45 23.73
CA SER A 173 2.01 15.11 23.18
C SER A 173 2.87 14.48 24.26
N ILE A 174 3.48 13.33 23.97
CA ILE A 174 4.42 12.64 24.89
C ILE A 174 5.87 12.99 24.61
N GLU A 175 6.14 13.62 23.46
CA GLU A 175 7.45 14.09 23.04
C GLU A 175 7.36 15.50 22.42
N GLN A 176 8.52 16.14 22.20
CA GLN A 176 8.59 17.40 21.47
C GLN A 176 8.58 17.11 19.97
N GLY A 177 7.80 17.89 19.20
CA GLY A 177 7.69 17.67 17.77
C GLY A 177 7.04 18.83 17.02
N LEU A 178 6.81 18.61 15.73
CA LEU A 178 6.15 19.56 14.83
C LEU A 178 4.99 18.85 14.13
N LEU A 179 3.82 19.49 14.16
CA LEU A 179 2.67 19.12 13.35
C LEU A 179 2.67 19.98 12.09
N LEU A 180 2.88 19.35 10.94
CA LEU A 180 2.89 20.00 9.63
C LEU A 180 1.53 19.90 8.95
N SER A 181 1.31 20.78 7.97
CA SER A 181 0.15 20.75 7.08
C SER A 181 0.24 19.50 6.19
N LYS A 182 -0.88 18.75 6.03
CA LYS A 182 -0.93 17.49 5.27
C LYS A 182 0.07 16.43 5.75
N ALA A 183 0.36 16.40 7.05
CA ALA A 183 1.19 15.38 7.67
C ALA A 183 0.46 14.04 7.71
N ASN A 184 1.17 12.94 7.47
CA ASN A 184 0.64 11.59 7.59
C ASN A 184 0.36 11.25 9.05
N LEU A 185 -0.75 10.56 9.31
CA LEU A 185 -1.13 10.06 10.63
C LEU A 185 -1.17 8.54 10.61
N THR A 186 -0.60 7.94 11.65
CA THR A 186 -0.71 6.51 11.94
C THR A 186 -1.28 6.34 13.33
N PHE A 187 -2.28 5.49 13.47
CA PHE A 187 -2.87 5.18 14.76
C PHE A 187 -2.32 3.86 15.27
N ARG A 188 -1.72 3.89 16.47
CA ARG A 188 -1.30 2.69 17.18
C ARG A 188 -2.25 2.43 18.33
N CYS A 189 -3.12 1.44 18.10
CA CYS A 189 -4.10 0.98 19.06
C CYS A 189 -3.40 0.23 20.20
N VAL A 190 -3.64 0.62 21.43
CA VAL A 190 -3.13 -0.09 22.61
C VAL A 190 -4.19 -1.09 23.07
N ASP A 191 -3.79 -2.33 23.34
CA ASP A 191 -4.63 -3.37 23.94
C ASP A 191 -5.94 -3.73 23.19
N ARG A 192 -5.86 -3.95 21.86
CA ARG A 192 -6.93 -4.64 21.11
C ARG A 192 -6.47 -6.04 20.67
N PRO A 193 -7.28 -7.09 20.90
CA PRO A 193 -6.97 -8.45 20.47
C PRO A 193 -6.96 -8.62 18.95
#